data_AF-A0A7L5SWV6-F1
#
_entry.id   AF-A0A7L5SWV6-F1
#
_cell.length_a   1.000
_cell.length_b   1.000
_cell.length_c   1.000
_cell.angle_alpha   90.00
_cell.angle_beta   90.00
_cell.angle_gamma   90.00
#
_symmetry.space_group_name_H-M   'P 1'
#
loop_
_entity.id
_entity.type
_entity.pdbx_description
1 polymer ?
#
loop_
_entity_poly.entity_id
_entity_poly.type
_entity_poly.pdbx_seq_one_letter_code
_entity_poly.pdbx_strand_id
1 'polypeptide(L)'
;MTSQFTLAWADVGSGADKNFAAYNVGGFGSIGEWKTLAQLGRPSFDDINGKVAAIQVRAVSPGDGLLRPPTGFTKIWGDHGTGSDKDGSVWRPVPPSGYVALGDVFVSGYNSPNPAQYACVRKDAVGGHRYVREARIGGEIWNDLGSGGDRDVSVWAVQAPPYPPDRVDRLIMGVDGFITNPAYSKPEQPVYVLDLPALVVKNEQAPGPVLTSHAQPVKETLQTVERVVTVPCTLVADPGRTPAWQVEHSPF
;
A
#
# COMPACT_ATOMS: atom_id res chain seq x y z
N MET A 1 -2.93 11.33 2.53
CA MET A 1 -2.54 10.24 3.45
C MET A 1 -3.27 10.43 4.77
N THR A 2 -3.38 9.37 5.56
CA THR A 2 -3.99 9.41 6.89
C THR A 2 -3.21 8.50 7.85
N SER A 3 -3.19 8.87 9.13
CA SER A 3 -2.71 8.04 10.25
C SER A 3 -3.88 7.57 11.13
N GLN A 4 -5.11 7.71 10.63
CA GLN A 4 -6.34 7.33 11.29
C GLN A 4 -6.90 6.05 10.65
N PHE A 5 -7.25 5.09 11.49
CA PHE A 5 -7.66 3.76 11.12
C PHE A 5 -8.82 3.28 11.99
N THR A 6 -9.70 2.49 11.40
CA THR A 6 -10.77 1.80 12.12
C THR A 6 -10.63 0.30 11.89
N LEU A 7 -10.83 -0.49 12.93
CA LEU A 7 -10.75 -1.94 12.83
C LEU A 7 -11.85 -2.46 11.89
N ALA A 8 -11.46 -3.20 10.86
CA ALA A 8 -12.38 -3.89 9.96
C ALA A 8 -12.72 -5.28 10.51
N TRP A 9 -11.70 -6.03 10.92
CA TRP A 9 -11.81 -7.34 11.54
C TRP A 9 -10.52 -7.69 12.30
N ALA A 10 -10.63 -8.53 13.33
CA ALA A 10 -9.48 -9.13 14.00
C ALA A 10 -9.83 -10.57 14.39
N ASP A 11 -8.83 -11.46 14.37
CA ASP A 11 -8.98 -12.89 14.67
C ASP A 11 -9.01 -13.22 16.16
N VAL A 12 -9.44 -12.27 16.99
CA VAL A 12 -9.53 -12.45 18.45
C VAL A 12 -10.50 -13.59 18.77
N GLY A 13 -10.04 -14.52 19.61
CA GLY A 13 -10.81 -15.71 20.00
C GLY A 13 -10.82 -16.83 18.96
N SER A 14 -10.24 -16.62 17.77
CA SER A 14 -10.26 -17.61 16.69
C SER A 14 -9.47 -18.88 16.96
N GLY A 15 -8.59 -18.89 17.96
CA GLY A 15 -7.68 -20.01 18.21
C GLY A 15 -6.60 -20.21 17.14
N ALA A 16 -6.51 -19.35 16.12
CA ALA A 16 -5.41 -19.37 15.16
C ALA A 16 -4.06 -19.16 15.86
N ASP A 17 -3.01 -19.79 15.34
CA ASP A 17 -1.66 -19.76 15.92
C ASP A 17 -0.99 -18.38 15.85
N LYS A 18 -1.51 -17.47 15.02
CA LYS A 18 -0.99 -16.12 14.78
C LYS A 18 -2.10 -15.12 15.00
N ASN A 19 -1.77 -13.93 15.50
CA ASN A 19 -2.72 -12.82 15.58
C ASN A 19 -2.79 -12.05 14.26
N PHE A 20 -3.97 -11.51 13.95
CA PHE A 20 -4.18 -10.63 12.82
C PHE A 20 -5.29 -9.62 13.03
N ALA A 21 -5.03 -8.39 12.59
CA ALA A 21 -6.03 -7.36 12.46
C ALA A 21 -5.95 -6.69 11.08
N ALA A 22 -7.12 -6.53 10.46
CA ALA A 22 -7.32 -5.74 9.26
C ALA A 22 -7.96 -4.39 9.60
N TYR A 23 -7.43 -3.33 9.02
CA TYR A 23 -7.86 -1.95 9.29
C TYR A 23 -8.33 -1.25 8.03
N ASN A 24 -9.47 -0.57 8.13
CA ASN A 24 -9.89 0.42 7.15
C ASN A 24 -9.00 1.66 7.26
N VAL A 25 -8.63 2.21 6.10
CA VAL A 25 -7.87 3.45 6.00
C VAL A 25 -8.83 4.64 6.10
N GLY A 26 -8.64 5.50 7.12
CA GLY A 26 -9.44 6.70 7.37
C GLY A 26 -10.34 6.58 8.60
N GLY A 27 -10.62 7.73 9.23
CA GLY A 27 -11.60 7.85 10.32
C GLY A 27 -13.05 7.95 9.81
N PHE A 28 -14.00 7.67 10.70
CA PHE A 28 -15.44 7.86 10.47
C PHE A 28 -15.70 9.29 9.95
N GLY A 29 -16.27 9.42 8.75
CA GLY A 29 -16.55 10.72 8.11
C GLY A 29 -15.99 10.92 6.70
N SER A 30 -15.25 9.95 6.15
CA SER A 30 -14.77 9.97 4.76
C SER A 30 -15.90 9.67 3.74
N ILE A 31 -17.00 10.41 3.81
CA ILE A 31 -18.11 10.31 2.83
C ILE A 31 -17.89 11.39 1.78
N GLY A 32 -17.63 10.98 0.54
CA GLY A 32 -17.67 11.86 -0.63
C GLY A 32 -16.64 11.48 -1.68
N GLU A 33 -15.37 11.79 -1.44
CA GLU A 33 -14.37 11.85 -2.51
C GLU A 33 -13.13 10.97 -2.33
N TRP A 34 -12.68 10.74 -1.08
CA TRP A 34 -11.52 9.88 -0.82
C TRP A 34 -11.90 8.40 -0.91
N LYS A 35 -11.02 7.61 -1.54
CA LYS A 35 -11.19 6.18 -1.77
C LYS A 35 -10.02 5.40 -1.18
N THR A 36 -10.35 4.22 -0.68
CA THR A 36 -9.38 3.23 -0.18
C THR A 36 -8.90 2.34 -1.32
N LEU A 37 -7.59 2.17 -1.46
CA LEU A 37 -6.97 1.30 -2.47
C LEU A 37 -6.75 -0.13 -1.97
N ALA A 38 -6.47 -0.27 -0.68
CA ALA A 38 -6.31 -1.53 0.04
C ALA A 38 -6.51 -1.27 1.55
N GLN A 39 -6.87 -2.30 2.31
CA GLN A 39 -6.80 -2.28 3.77
C GLN A 39 -5.40 -2.63 4.25
N LEU A 40 -5.08 -2.29 5.50
CA LEU A 40 -3.82 -2.67 6.13
C LEU A 40 -4.03 -3.95 6.95
N GLY A 41 -3.16 -4.94 6.73
CA GLY A 41 -3.05 -6.12 7.57
C GLY A 41 -1.90 -5.99 8.56
N ARG A 42 -2.11 -6.39 9.82
CA ARG A 42 -1.08 -6.37 10.86
C ARG A 42 -1.08 -7.68 11.64
N PRO A 43 0.12 -8.22 11.99
CA PRO A 43 0.24 -9.47 12.76
C PRO A 43 0.09 -9.24 14.28
N SER A 44 -0.71 -8.25 14.68
CA SER A 44 -0.97 -7.90 16.09
C SER A 44 -2.29 -7.14 16.21
N PHE A 45 -2.77 -7.00 17.45
CA PHE A 45 -3.97 -6.22 17.79
C PHE A 45 -3.67 -4.79 18.24
N ASP A 46 -2.43 -4.34 18.05
CA ASP A 46 -2.00 -3.05 18.58
C ASP A 46 -2.79 -1.91 17.93
N ASP A 47 -3.05 -0.85 18.71
CA ASP A 47 -3.56 0.39 18.12
C ASP A 47 -2.48 0.99 17.20
N ILE A 48 -2.81 1.12 15.92
CA ILE A 48 -1.93 1.65 14.89
C ILE A 48 -2.13 3.15 14.63
N ASN A 49 -3.14 3.77 15.24
CA ASN A 49 -3.42 5.19 15.06
C ASN A 49 -2.22 6.05 15.49
N GLY A 50 -1.82 6.98 14.63
CA GLY A 50 -0.66 7.84 14.84
C GLY A 50 0.71 7.15 14.78
N LYS A 51 0.76 5.82 14.62
CA LYS A 51 2.01 5.04 14.57
C LYS A 51 2.41 4.61 13.15
N VAL A 52 1.42 4.54 12.25
CA VAL A 52 1.62 4.23 10.83
C VAL A 52 0.82 5.22 9.98
N ALA A 53 1.14 5.28 8.69
CA ALA A 53 0.43 6.11 7.72
C ALA A 53 0.05 5.28 6.50
N ALA A 54 -1.06 5.64 5.87
CA ALA A 54 -1.56 4.99 4.67
C ALA A 54 -2.02 5.98 3.61
N ILE A 55 -1.93 5.55 2.35
CA ILE A 55 -2.34 6.33 1.20
C ILE A 55 -3.85 6.17 0.99
N GLN A 56 -4.56 7.30 0.99
CA GLN A 56 -5.89 7.43 0.40
C GLN A 56 -5.76 8.25 -0.87
N VAL A 57 -6.64 7.98 -1.83
CA VAL A 57 -6.63 8.67 -3.12
C VAL A 57 -7.96 9.34 -3.39
N ARG A 58 -7.89 10.42 -4.16
CA ARG A 58 -9.04 11.10 -4.74
C ARG A 58 -8.68 11.47 -6.17
N ALA A 59 -9.61 11.31 -7.09
CA ALA A 59 -9.44 11.83 -8.44
C ALA A 59 -9.53 13.36 -8.39
N VAL A 60 -8.45 14.05 -8.80
CA VAL A 60 -8.47 15.53 -8.93
C VAL A 60 -9.41 15.93 -10.06
N SER A 61 -9.32 15.22 -11.19
CA SER A 61 -10.21 15.35 -12.34
C SER A 61 -10.89 14.01 -12.60
N PRO A 62 -12.15 13.80 -12.16
CA PRO A 62 -12.86 12.54 -12.35
C PRO A 62 -12.93 12.09 -13.82
N GLY A 63 -12.89 13.04 -14.76
CA GLY A 63 -12.88 12.78 -16.21
C GLY A 63 -11.65 12.03 -16.73
N ASP A 64 -10.52 12.03 -16.01
CA ASP A 64 -9.30 11.35 -16.46
C ASP A 64 -9.40 9.82 -16.35
N GLY A 65 -10.40 9.34 -15.59
CA GLY A 65 -10.68 7.92 -15.43
C GLY A 65 -9.54 7.14 -14.78
N LEU A 66 -8.67 7.77 -14.00
CA LEU A 66 -7.57 7.07 -13.31
C LEU A 66 -8.06 6.13 -12.21
N LEU A 67 -9.20 6.46 -11.59
CA LEU A 67 -9.82 5.68 -10.53
C LEU A 67 -11.24 5.30 -10.93
N ARG A 68 -11.63 4.06 -10.63
CA ARG A 68 -13.03 3.61 -10.71
C ARG A 68 -13.37 2.72 -9.52
N PRO A 69 -14.61 2.71 -9.03
CA PRO A 69 -15.02 1.72 -8.05
C PRO A 69 -14.93 0.30 -8.66
N PRO A 70 -14.71 -0.74 -7.85
CA PRO A 70 -14.88 -2.11 -8.30
C PRO A 70 -16.32 -2.34 -8.78
N THR A 71 -16.52 -3.28 -9.71
CA THR A 71 -17.87 -3.64 -10.18
C THR A 71 -18.59 -4.59 -9.23
N GLY A 72 -17.87 -5.12 -8.24
CA GLY A 72 -18.36 -6.06 -7.25
C GLY A 72 -17.19 -6.67 -6.48
N PHE A 73 -17.46 -7.73 -5.73
CA PHE A 73 -16.45 -8.43 -4.96
C PHE A 73 -16.64 -9.95 -5.04
N THR A 74 -15.54 -10.69 -5.05
CA THR A 74 -15.53 -12.16 -4.95
C THR A 74 -15.18 -12.55 -3.51
N LYS A 75 -16.04 -13.33 -2.84
CA LYS A 75 -15.75 -13.86 -1.50
C LYS A 75 -14.61 -14.87 -1.58
N ILE A 76 -13.56 -14.67 -0.79
CA ILE A 76 -12.42 -15.60 -0.68
C ILE A 76 -12.64 -16.54 0.51
N TRP A 77 -12.98 -15.97 1.66
CA TRP A 77 -13.06 -16.70 2.93
C TRP A 77 -14.11 -16.09 3.86
N GLY A 78 -14.55 -16.86 4.85
CA GLY A 78 -15.30 -16.39 6.01
C GLY A 78 -15.02 -17.31 7.20
N ASP A 79 -15.07 -16.76 8.40
CA ASP A 79 -14.61 -17.37 9.66
C ASP A 79 -15.60 -18.38 10.27
N HIS A 80 -16.35 -19.10 9.43
CA HIS A 80 -17.29 -20.10 9.93
C HIS A 80 -16.53 -21.25 10.59
N GLY A 81 -16.89 -21.55 11.83
CA GLY A 81 -16.29 -22.65 12.60
C GLY A 81 -14.97 -22.30 13.29
N THR A 82 -14.40 -21.10 13.12
CA THR A 82 -13.13 -20.72 13.74
C THR A 82 -13.27 -20.31 15.21
N GLY A 83 -14.48 -20.23 15.76
CA GLY A 83 -14.70 -19.79 17.14
C GLY A 83 -14.35 -18.32 17.43
N SER A 84 -14.07 -17.52 16.41
CA SER A 84 -13.78 -16.08 16.53
C SER A 84 -14.88 -15.34 17.30
N ASP A 85 -14.50 -14.35 18.10
CA ASP A 85 -15.46 -13.54 18.87
C ASP A 85 -16.39 -12.72 17.97
N LYS A 86 -15.98 -12.46 16.72
CA LYS A 86 -16.72 -11.67 15.74
C LYS A 86 -16.62 -12.28 14.36
N ASP A 87 -17.79 -12.47 13.75
CA ASP A 87 -17.91 -12.87 12.34
C ASP A 87 -17.15 -11.93 11.41
N GLY A 88 -16.48 -12.52 10.42
CA GLY A 88 -15.70 -11.82 9.42
C GLY A 88 -15.59 -12.57 8.10
N SER A 89 -15.32 -11.81 7.04
CA SER A 89 -15.03 -12.39 5.74
C SER A 89 -14.06 -11.56 4.91
N VAL A 90 -13.38 -12.24 3.99
CA VAL A 90 -12.43 -11.63 3.06
C VAL A 90 -13.00 -11.62 1.66
N TRP A 91 -12.82 -10.49 0.99
CA TRP A 91 -13.35 -10.21 -0.32
C TRP A 91 -12.28 -9.63 -1.24
N ARG A 92 -12.24 -10.10 -2.48
CA ARG A 92 -11.44 -9.51 -3.55
C ARG A 92 -12.26 -8.52 -4.35
N PRO A 93 -11.85 -7.26 -4.49
CA PRO A 93 -12.50 -6.34 -5.42
C PRO A 93 -12.38 -6.86 -6.86
N VAL A 94 -13.48 -6.82 -7.61
CA VAL A 94 -13.51 -7.13 -9.05
C VAL A 94 -13.28 -5.82 -9.81
N PRO A 95 -12.09 -5.61 -10.41
CA PRO A 95 -11.83 -4.36 -11.11
C PRO A 95 -12.60 -4.30 -12.43
N PRO A 96 -13.07 -3.10 -12.85
CA PRO A 96 -13.55 -2.90 -14.22
C PRO A 96 -12.46 -3.22 -15.25
N SER A 97 -12.86 -3.50 -16.49
CA SER A 97 -11.92 -3.72 -17.60
C SER A 97 -10.92 -2.55 -17.74
N GLY A 98 -9.63 -2.85 -17.83
CA GLY A 98 -8.55 -1.86 -17.89
C GLY A 98 -8.11 -1.30 -16.54
N TYR A 99 -8.61 -1.84 -15.41
CA TYR A 99 -8.24 -1.45 -14.05
C TYR A 99 -7.70 -2.63 -13.25
N VAL A 100 -7.06 -2.34 -12.11
CA VAL A 100 -6.58 -3.33 -11.13
C VAL A 100 -6.94 -2.91 -9.72
N ALA A 101 -7.20 -3.89 -8.85
CA ALA A 101 -7.28 -3.70 -7.41
C ALA A 101 -5.87 -3.84 -6.79
N LEU A 102 -5.60 -3.15 -5.69
CA LEU A 102 -4.28 -3.17 -5.03
C LEU A 102 -4.23 -4.02 -3.77
N GLY A 103 -5.36 -4.57 -3.34
CA GLY A 103 -5.43 -5.49 -2.20
C GLY A 103 -6.84 -6.03 -1.97
N ASP A 104 -6.90 -7.08 -1.15
CA ASP A 104 -8.16 -7.65 -0.67
C ASP A 104 -8.68 -6.87 0.55
N VAL A 105 -9.93 -7.14 0.95
CA VAL A 105 -10.59 -6.43 2.04
C VAL A 105 -11.28 -7.41 2.99
N PHE A 106 -11.05 -7.23 4.28
CA PHE A 106 -11.84 -7.84 5.34
C PHE A 106 -13.04 -6.97 5.67
N VAL A 107 -14.14 -7.61 6.01
CA VAL A 107 -15.34 -6.95 6.53
C VAL A 107 -15.86 -7.70 7.75
N SER A 108 -16.54 -6.97 8.62
CA SER A 108 -17.34 -7.58 9.68
C SER A 108 -18.58 -8.23 9.09
N GLY A 109 -18.87 -9.46 9.51
CA GLY A 109 -19.94 -10.29 8.96
C GLY A 109 -19.64 -10.82 7.56
N TYR A 110 -20.71 -11.24 6.86
CA TYR A 110 -20.61 -12.00 5.60
C TYR A 110 -21.20 -11.31 4.37
N ASN A 111 -21.57 -10.03 4.50
CA ASN A 111 -22.13 -9.25 3.40
C ASN A 111 -21.01 -8.64 2.56
N SER A 112 -21.21 -8.58 1.24
CA SER A 112 -20.25 -7.91 0.35
C SER A 112 -20.06 -6.44 0.75
N PRO A 113 -18.82 -5.92 0.73
CA PRO A 113 -18.55 -4.51 0.99
C PRO A 113 -19.19 -3.59 -0.06
N ASN A 114 -19.36 -2.32 0.29
CA ASN A 114 -19.86 -1.28 -0.62
C ASN A 114 -18.76 -0.86 -1.61
N PRO A 115 -18.95 -1.06 -2.93
CA PRO A 115 -17.96 -0.65 -3.93
C PRO A 115 -17.58 0.82 -3.89
N ALA A 116 -18.50 1.71 -3.47
CA ALA A 116 -18.27 3.15 -3.49
C ALA A 116 -17.16 3.61 -2.53
N GLN A 117 -16.75 2.79 -1.55
CA GLN A 117 -15.67 3.11 -0.60
C GLN A 117 -14.27 2.79 -1.15
N TYR A 118 -14.20 1.97 -2.19
CA TYR A 118 -12.94 1.45 -2.74
C TYR A 118 -12.70 1.99 -4.14
N ALA A 119 -11.43 1.99 -4.55
CA ALA A 119 -11.04 2.31 -5.92
C ALA A 119 -10.08 1.28 -6.49
N CYS A 120 -10.34 0.90 -7.74
CA CYS A 120 -9.40 0.28 -8.64
C CYS A 120 -8.67 1.36 -9.44
N VAL A 121 -7.41 1.10 -9.76
CA VAL A 121 -6.54 2.04 -10.49
C VAL A 121 -6.41 1.60 -11.92
N ARG A 122 -6.42 2.55 -12.85
CA ARG A 122 -6.27 2.27 -14.28
C ARG A 122 -4.91 1.61 -14.55
N LYS A 123 -4.97 0.46 -15.22
CA LYS A 123 -3.80 -0.34 -15.61
C LYS A 123 -3.17 0.20 -16.91
N ASP A 124 -4.03 0.59 -17.85
CA ASP A 124 -3.60 1.12 -19.13
C ASP A 124 -2.92 2.48 -18.98
N ALA A 125 -1.95 2.76 -19.84
CA ALA A 125 -1.27 4.04 -19.83
C ALA A 125 -2.23 5.18 -20.22
N VAL A 126 -2.11 6.31 -19.54
CA VAL A 126 -2.82 7.55 -19.86
C VAL A 126 -1.78 8.62 -20.13
N GLY A 127 -1.84 9.27 -21.29
CA GLY A 127 -0.86 10.29 -21.67
C GLY A 127 0.60 9.77 -21.72
N GLY A 128 0.80 8.47 -22.01
CA GLY A 128 2.13 7.84 -22.01
C GLY A 128 2.64 7.40 -20.63
N HIS A 129 1.88 7.65 -19.55
CA HIS A 129 2.25 7.27 -18.19
C HIS A 129 1.45 6.07 -17.69
N ARG A 130 2.12 5.14 -17.02
CA ARG A 130 1.48 4.08 -16.24
C ARG A 130 1.33 4.57 -14.80
N TYR A 131 0.27 4.15 -14.13
CA TYR A 131 -0.05 4.53 -12.75
C TYR A 131 0.04 3.36 -11.76
N VAL A 132 0.24 2.16 -12.29
CA VAL A 132 0.44 0.92 -11.52
C VAL A 132 1.56 0.09 -12.13
N ARG A 133 2.15 -0.73 -11.29
CA ARG A 133 3.16 -1.72 -11.67
C ARG A 133 2.93 -3.01 -10.92
N GLU A 134 3.30 -4.12 -11.56
CA GLU A 134 3.29 -5.42 -10.93
C GLU A 134 4.22 -5.45 -9.70
N ALA A 135 3.66 -5.88 -8.59
CA ALA A 135 4.29 -5.94 -7.29
C ALA A 135 4.81 -7.34 -6.99
N ARG A 136 5.40 -7.52 -5.80
CA ARG A 136 5.79 -8.84 -5.30
C ARG A 136 4.85 -9.24 -4.19
N ILE A 137 4.47 -10.51 -4.16
CA ILE A 137 3.86 -11.11 -2.98
C ILE A 137 5.00 -11.34 -1.98
N GLY A 138 4.92 -10.68 -0.83
CA GLY A 138 5.91 -10.66 0.24
C GLY A 138 5.82 -11.87 1.16
N GLY A 139 6.11 -11.64 2.44
CA GLY A 139 5.93 -12.64 3.50
C GLY A 139 4.45 -12.83 3.86
N GLU A 140 4.14 -13.99 4.42
CA GLU A 140 2.85 -14.27 5.03
C GLU A 140 2.68 -13.37 6.26
N ILE A 141 1.55 -12.68 6.34
CA ILE A 141 1.15 -11.88 7.51
C ILE A 141 0.44 -12.79 8.52
N TRP A 142 -0.48 -13.62 8.03
CA TRP A 142 -1.35 -14.47 8.85
C TRP A 142 -1.92 -15.65 8.05
N ASN A 143 -2.33 -16.69 8.75
CA ASN A 143 -3.18 -17.77 8.27
C ASN A 143 -4.05 -18.28 9.42
N ASP A 144 -5.13 -18.99 9.12
CA ASP A 144 -6.09 -19.47 10.12
C ASP A 144 -5.73 -20.85 10.70
N LEU A 145 -4.49 -21.32 10.53
CA LEU A 145 -4.05 -22.59 11.07
C LEU A 145 -4.16 -22.57 12.60
N GLY A 146 -4.71 -23.64 13.17
CA GLY A 146 -5.01 -23.74 14.61
C GLY A 146 -6.44 -23.35 14.99
N SER A 147 -7.16 -22.63 14.11
CA SER A 147 -8.50 -22.12 14.43
C SER A 147 -9.61 -23.19 14.51
N GLY A 148 -9.39 -24.34 13.88
CA GLY A 148 -10.41 -25.38 13.74
C GLY A 148 -11.54 -25.03 12.76
N GLY A 149 -11.40 -23.95 11.99
CA GLY A 149 -12.37 -23.53 10.98
C GLY A 149 -12.54 -24.51 9.82
N ASP A 150 -13.67 -24.40 9.13
CA ASP A 150 -14.04 -25.32 8.04
C ASP A 150 -13.26 -25.06 6.74
N ARG A 151 -12.50 -23.97 6.64
CA ARG A 151 -11.85 -23.50 5.41
C ARG A 151 -10.54 -22.82 5.70
N ASP A 152 -9.50 -23.25 4.99
CA ASP A 152 -8.17 -22.64 5.10
C ASP A 152 -8.09 -21.26 4.43
N VAL A 153 -7.28 -20.39 4.99
CA VAL A 153 -6.91 -19.08 4.43
C VAL A 153 -5.51 -18.65 4.84
N SER A 154 -4.83 -17.95 3.93
CA SER A 154 -3.59 -17.24 4.23
C SER A 154 -3.60 -15.83 3.64
N VAL A 155 -2.95 -14.90 4.34
CA VAL A 155 -2.88 -13.47 4.03
C VAL A 155 -1.41 -13.09 3.84
N TRP A 156 -1.09 -12.47 2.70
CA TRP A 156 0.28 -12.18 2.28
C TRP A 156 0.46 -10.71 1.97
N ALA A 157 1.58 -10.13 2.38
CA ALA A 157 1.87 -8.72 2.13
C ALA A 157 2.06 -8.46 0.62
N VAL A 158 1.57 -7.31 0.13
CA VAL A 158 1.90 -6.81 -1.21
C VAL A 158 3.04 -5.81 -1.08
N GLN A 159 4.19 -6.12 -1.70
CA GLN A 159 5.42 -5.34 -1.58
C GLN A 159 5.83 -4.72 -2.91
N ALA A 160 6.36 -3.50 -2.85
CA ALA A 160 6.94 -2.85 -4.02
C ALA A 160 8.07 -3.73 -4.62
N PRO A 161 8.17 -3.83 -5.96
CA PRO A 161 9.29 -4.50 -6.60
C PRO A 161 10.57 -3.66 -6.46
N PRO A 162 11.76 -4.24 -6.73
CA PRO A 162 12.98 -3.47 -6.88
C PRO A 162 12.81 -2.34 -7.91
N TYR A 163 13.45 -1.20 -7.65
CA TYR A 163 13.37 -0.06 -8.56
C TYR A 163 13.99 -0.42 -9.94
N PRO A 164 13.28 -0.21 -11.06
CA PRO A 164 13.79 -0.54 -12.38
C PRO A 164 15.04 0.28 -12.75
N PRO A 165 16.02 -0.30 -13.47
CA PRO A 165 17.22 0.43 -13.91
C PRO A 165 16.97 1.36 -15.12
N ASP A 166 15.71 1.71 -15.41
CA ASP A 166 15.27 2.35 -16.66
C ASP A 166 15.49 3.88 -16.72
N ARG A 167 16.13 4.46 -15.69
CA ARG A 167 16.41 5.91 -15.55
C ARG A 167 15.17 6.81 -15.70
N VAL A 168 13.96 6.25 -15.53
CA VAL A 168 12.73 7.04 -15.54
C VAL A 168 12.47 7.56 -14.13
N ASP A 169 12.19 8.85 -14.03
CA ASP A 169 11.81 9.53 -12.79
C ASP A 169 10.37 9.11 -12.40
N ARG A 170 10.22 8.29 -11.35
CA ARG A 170 8.92 7.77 -10.88
C ARG A 170 8.95 7.49 -9.37
N LEU A 171 7.77 7.40 -8.77
CA LEU A 171 7.55 6.98 -7.39
C LEU A 171 6.84 5.62 -7.39
N ILE A 172 7.54 4.56 -7.00
CA ILE A 172 6.94 3.24 -6.80
C ILE A 172 6.52 3.14 -5.33
N MET A 173 5.22 3.06 -5.08
CA MET A 173 4.66 3.13 -3.73
C MET A 173 3.79 1.92 -3.40
N GLY A 174 4.22 1.15 -2.41
CA GLY A 174 3.34 0.21 -1.73
C GLY A 174 2.19 0.94 -1.03
N VAL A 175 1.03 0.28 -0.97
CA VAL A 175 -0.13 0.79 -0.22
C VAL A 175 -0.34 0.02 1.09
N ASP A 176 0.67 -0.73 1.54
CA ASP A 176 0.62 -1.65 2.69
C ASP A 176 -0.57 -2.62 2.68
N GLY A 177 -1.01 -2.95 1.47
CA GLY A 177 -2.08 -3.90 1.21
C GLY A 177 -1.64 -5.34 1.38
N PHE A 178 -2.62 -6.23 1.35
CA PHE A 178 -2.41 -7.66 1.36
C PHE A 178 -3.24 -8.34 0.26
N ILE A 179 -2.85 -9.58 -0.05
CA ILE A 179 -3.59 -10.49 -0.90
C ILE A 179 -3.84 -11.79 -0.14
N THR A 180 -5.00 -12.37 -0.35
CA THR A 180 -5.48 -13.54 0.39
C THR A 180 -5.61 -14.75 -0.54
N ASN A 181 -5.27 -15.93 -0.02
CA ASN A 181 -5.41 -17.20 -0.73
C ASN A 181 -6.30 -18.15 0.10
N PRO A 182 -7.30 -18.84 -0.48
CA PRO A 182 -8.12 -19.83 0.24
C PRO A 182 -7.40 -21.18 0.40
N ALA A 183 -6.13 -21.10 0.81
CA ALA A 183 -5.22 -22.19 1.10
C ALA A 183 -3.98 -21.60 1.81
N TYR A 184 -3.18 -22.43 2.47
CA TYR A 184 -1.93 -22.00 3.11
C TYR A 184 -0.77 -21.70 2.14
N SER A 185 -0.89 -22.13 0.88
CA SER A 185 0.15 -21.88 -0.12
C SER A 185 0.23 -20.39 -0.46
N LYS A 186 1.44 -19.94 -0.80
CA LYS A 186 1.65 -18.59 -1.34
C LYS A 186 0.86 -18.42 -2.65
N PRO A 187 0.06 -17.34 -2.82
CA PRO A 187 -0.65 -17.10 -4.07
C PRO A 187 0.32 -16.82 -5.23
N GLU A 188 -0.09 -17.18 -6.45
CA GLU A 188 0.70 -17.03 -7.69
C GLU A 188 0.14 -15.98 -8.66
N GLN A 189 -0.92 -15.29 -8.25
CA GLN A 189 -1.58 -14.27 -9.07
C GLN A 189 -0.78 -12.96 -9.13
N PRO A 190 -0.95 -12.15 -10.19
CA PRO A 190 -0.36 -10.82 -10.24
C PRO A 190 -0.99 -9.90 -9.18
N VAL A 191 -0.15 -9.12 -8.52
CA VAL A 191 -0.50 -8.06 -7.57
C VAL A 191 0.09 -6.75 -8.04
N TYR A 192 -0.42 -5.61 -7.57
CA TYR A 192 -0.03 -4.30 -8.09
C TYR A 192 0.23 -3.30 -6.96
N VAL A 193 1.13 -2.36 -7.24
CA VAL A 193 1.40 -1.16 -6.43
C VAL A 193 1.30 0.07 -7.31
N LEU A 194 1.30 1.26 -6.69
CA LEU A 194 1.31 2.53 -7.42
C LEU A 194 2.67 2.76 -8.10
N ASP A 195 2.64 3.25 -9.34
CA ASP A 195 3.81 3.72 -10.11
C ASP A 195 3.46 5.13 -10.59
N LEU A 196 3.75 6.15 -9.77
CA LEU A 196 3.34 7.52 -10.05
C LEU A 196 4.47 8.32 -10.73
N PRO A 197 4.16 9.29 -11.60
CA PRO A 197 5.15 10.24 -12.07
C PRO A 197 5.79 10.99 -10.89
N ALA A 198 7.12 11.10 -10.87
CA ALA A 198 7.80 11.93 -9.88
C ALA A 198 7.85 13.38 -10.35
N LEU A 199 7.55 14.33 -9.47
CA LEU A 199 7.77 15.75 -9.72
C LEU A 199 9.23 16.06 -9.39
N VAL A 200 10.07 16.14 -10.43
CA VAL A 200 11.52 16.37 -10.30
C VAL A 200 11.90 17.71 -10.91
N VAL A 201 12.38 18.63 -10.08
CA VAL A 201 13.05 19.86 -10.52
C VAL A 201 14.53 19.56 -10.68
N LYS A 202 15.06 19.76 -11.89
CA LYS A 202 16.49 19.58 -12.21
C LYS A 202 17.14 20.96 -12.28
N ASN A 203 18.12 21.21 -11.43
CA ASN A 203 18.91 22.43 -11.47
C ASN A 203 20.08 22.25 -12.44
N GLU A 204 20.70 23.37 -12.82
CA GLU A 204 21.93 23.31 -13.61
C GLU A 204 23.00 22.50 -12.86
N GLN A 205 23.65 21.60 -13.60
CA GLN A 205 24.72 20.80 -13.05
C GLN A 205 25.85 21.74 -12.61
N ALA A 206 26.33 21.60 -11.38
CA ALA A 206 27.46 22.39 -10.93
C ALA A 206 28.64 22.20 -11.88
N PRO A 207 29.35 23.28 -12.24
CA PRO A 207 30.53 23.16 -13.06
C PRO A 207 31.52 22.22 -12.38
N GLY A 208 32.10 21.30 -13.16
CA GLY A 208 33.13 20.40 -12.67
C GLY A 208 34.34 21.16 -12.12
N PRO A 209 35.15 20.53 -11.26
CA PRO A 209 36.33 21.18 -10.72
C PRO A 209 37.29 21.57 -11.85
N VAL A 210 37.73 22.83 -11.83
CA VAL A 210 38.73 23.36 -12.77
C VAL A 210 40.07 23.44 -12.05
N LEU A 211 41.10 22.79 -12.59
CA LEU A 211 42.46 22.92 -12.08
C LEU A 211 43.00 24.31 -12.43
N THR A 212 43.17 25.15 -11.42
CA THR A 212 43.67 26.53 -11.57
C THR A 212 45.14 26.68 -11.19
N SER A 213 45.77 25.65 -10.58
CA SER A 213 47.19 25.66 -10.21
C SER A 213 47.73 24.23 -9.95
N HIS A 214 49.03 24.13 -9.67
CA HIS A 214 49.71 22.90 -9.23
C HIS A 214 49.58 22.62 -7.72
N ALA A 215 48.93 23.51 -6.97
CA ALA A 215 48.69 23.26 -5.55
C ALA A 215 47.68 22.13 -5.36
N GLN A 216 47.80 21.41 -4.23
CA GLN A 216 46.82 20.37 -3.88
C GLN A 216 45.43 21.02 -3.74
N PRO A 217 44.41 20.55 -4.49
CA PRO A 217 43.07 21.11 -4.40
C PRO A 217 42.44 20.80 -3.05
N VAL A 218 41.45 21.62 -2.67
CA VAL A 218 40.58 21.30 -1.52
C VAL A 218 39.91 19.94 -1.74
N LYS A 219 39.78 19.17 -0.66
CA LYS A 219 39.31 17.78 -0.72
C LYS A 219 37.88 17.65 -1.26
N GLU A 220 37.06 18.69 -1.07
CA GLU A 220 35.64 18.71 -1.45
C GLU A 220 35.31 20.06 -2.11
N THR A 221 34.46 20.02 -3.14
CA THR A 221 33.87 21.22 -3.75
C THR A 221 32.63 21.66 -2.96
N LEU A 222 32.14 22.88 -3.21
CA LEU A 222 30.86 23.32 -2.66
C LEU A 222 29.74 22.37 -3.08
N GLN A 223 28.95 21.93 -2.11
CA GLN A 223 27.75 21.14 -2.38
C GLN A 223 26.74 22.00 -3.12
N THR A 224 26.09 21.40 -4.12
CA THR A 224 25.04 22.05 -4.91
C THR A 224 23.84 21.13 -4.98
N VAL A 225 22.65 21.72 -5.01
CA VAL A 225 21.41 20.96 -5.19
C VAL A 225 21.26 20.67 -6.68
N GLU A 226 21.53 19.44 -7.11
CA GLU A 226 21.34 19.04 -8.51
C GLU A 226 19.84 18.81 -8.82
N ARG A 227 19.11 18.19 -7.88
CA ARG A 227 17.71 17.81 -8.08
C ARG A 227 16.89 17.99 -6.81
N VAL A 228 15.64 18.39 -6.99
CA VAL A 228 14.62 18.42 -5.94
C VAL A 228 13.46 17.54 -6.38
N VAL A 229 13.08 16.57 -5.55
CA VAL A 229 11.96 15.67 -5.82
C VAL A 229 10.88 15.93 -4.80
N THR A 230 9.65 16.21 -5.25
CA THR A 230 8.48 16.24 -4.36
C THR A 230 7.95 14.83 -4.20
N VAL A 231 7.98 14.33 -2.97
CA VAL A 231 7.51 13.00 -2.58
C VAL A 231 6.37 13.12 -1.56
N PRO A 232 5.42 12.19 -1.53
CA PRO A 232 4.58 11.99 -0.35
C PRO A 232 5.44 11.76 0.91
N CYS A 233 5.09 12.41 2.03
CA CYS A 233 5.89 12.56 3.27
C CYS A 233 6.39 11.28 3.98
N THR A 234 6.14 10.07 3.47
CA THR A 234 6.47 8.80 4.15
C THR A 234 7.35 7.87 3.32
N LEU A 235 7.93 8.35 2.21
CA LEU A 235 8.78 7.55 1.32
C LEU A 235 10.20 7.26 1.86
N VAL A 236 10.60 7.87 2.98
CA VAL A 236 11.89 7.59 3.61
C VAL A 236 11.73 6.47 4.62
N ALA A 237 11.97 5.24 4.18
CA ALA A 237 12.14 4.11 5.08
C ALA A 237 13.61 4.04 5.53
N ASP A 238 13.88 4.38 6.79
CA ASP A 238 15.19 4.21 7.42
C ASP A 238 15.17 2.99 8.36
N PRO A 239 15.75 1.83 7.98
CA PRO A 239 15.74 0.62 8.80
C PRO A 239 16.43 0.78 10.16
N GLY A 240 17.27 1.81 10.32
CA GLY A 240 17.96 2.10 11.58
C GLY A 240 17.15 2.95 12.57
N ARG A 241 15.92 3.35 12.22
CA ARG A 241 15.11 4.28 13.01
C ARG A 241 13.72 3.72 13.30
N THR A 242 13.15 4.10 14.44
CA THR A 242 11.76 3.71 14.77
C THR A 242 10.78 4.41 13.81
N PRO A 243 9.60 3.82 13.54
CA PRO A 243 8.57 4.47 12.74
C PRO A 243 8.18 5.86 13.26
N ALA A 244 8.08 6.03 14.59
CA ALA A 244 7.77 7.33 15.20
C ALA A 244 8.83 8.40 14.91
N TRP A 245 10.12 8.04 14.99
CA TRP A 245 11.21 8.96 14.64
C TRP A 245 11.15 9.35 13.16
N GLN A 246 10.91 8.37 12.27
CA GLN A 246 10.81 8.60 10.84
C GLN A 246 9.64 9.54 10.51
N VAL A 247 8.49 9.43 11.19
CA VAL A 247 7.36 10.35 11.02
C VAL A 247 7.71 11.77 11.49
N GLU A 248 8.41 11.91 12.60
CA GLU A 248 8.79 13.23 13.16
C GLU A 248 9.88 13.94 12.35
N HIS A 249 10.78 13.17 11.72
CA HIS A 249 12.00 13.69 11.07
C HIS A 249 12.01 13.56 9.54
N SER A 250 10.98 12.96 8.94
CA SER A 250 10.80 13.01 7.48
C SER A 250 10.21 14.36 7.09
N PRO A 251 10.66 14.97 5.99
CA PRO A 251 10.10 16.24 5.53
C PRO A 251 8.60 16.10 5.23
N PHE A 252 7.80 16.97 5.84
CA PHE A 252 6.38 17.20 5.51
C PHE A 252 6.23 17.93 4.19
#